data_AF-A0A0C4EHT3-F1
#
_entry.id   AF-A0A0C4EHT3-F1
#
_cell.length_a   1.000
_cell.length_b   1.000
_cell.length_c   1.000
_cell.angle_alpha   90.00
_cell.angle_beta   90.00
_cell.angle_gamma   90.00
#
_symmetry.space_group_name_H-M   'P 1'
#
loop_
_entity.id
_entity.type
_entity.pdbx_description
1 polymer ?
#
loop_
_entity_poly.entity_id
_entity_poly.type
_entity_poly.pdbx_seq_one_letter_code
_entity_poly.pdbx_strand_id
1 'polypeptide(L)'
;MASFLSDAKARIQHTNKLSLAPKDIRNLAEIISTEKNVLSASSRLSVDYRKAADALKEWGLNEGDDLADILPKLAILLGHLADAQSRFSDHDGTYRIHFKSIRMREEALAALKKSRETIQAKITALEKKDLQITKMSSENKDLPALTTRLQEARSELISLENSVAIEEARLSDFKRETVREGLGLRLGAMLELAEKMTIVAWWRRPRDA
;
A
#
# COMPACT_ATOMS: atom_id res chain seq x y z
N MET A 1 9.99 -28.87 -10.17
CA MET A 1 9.24 -27.61 -10.39
C MET A 1 8.91 -26.84 -9.10
N ALA A 2 9.38 -27.24 -7.91
CA ALA A 2 9.03 -26.57 -6.64
C ALA A 2 10.03 -25.49 -6.17
N SER A 3 11.16 -25.30 -6.86
CA SER A 3 12.26 -24.42 -6.40
C SER A 3 12.14 -22.96 -6.86
N PHE A 4 11.35 -22.65 -7.89
CA PHE A 4 11.21 -21.26 -8.38
C PHE A 4 10.23 -20.41 -7.57
N LEU A 5 9.25 -21.04 -6.90
CA LEU A 5 8.26 -20.33 -6.08
C LEU A 5 8.81 -19.96 -4.69
N SER A 6 9.79 -20.70 -4.17
CA SER A 6 10.46 -20.36 -2.91
C SER A 6 11.33 -19.11 -3.03
N ASP A 7 12.01 -18.93 -4.16
CA ASP A 7 12.88 -17.75 -4.39
C ASP A 7 12.08 -16.46 -4.59
N ALA A 8 10.90 -16.54 -5.21
CA ALA A 8 9.98 -15.40 -5.31
C ALA A 8 9.45 -14.98 -3.92
N LYS A 9 9.20 -15.94 -3.03
CA LYS A 9 8.76 -15.68 -1.65
C LYS A 9 9.92 -15.16 -0.77
N ALA A 10 11.14 -15.62 -0.99
CA ALA A 10 12.35 -15.14 -0.31
C ALA A 10 12.73 -13.71 -0.71
N ARG A 11 12.52 -13.31 -1.97
CA ARG A 11 12.72 -11.91 -2.42
C ARG A 11 11.73 -10.92 -1.81
N ILE A 12 10.56 -11.39 -1.37
CA ILE A 12 9.54 -10.55 -0.71
C ILE A 12 9.82 -10.42 0.81
N GLN A 13 10.62 -11.31 1.40
CA GLN A 13 10.86 -11.33 2.86
C GLN A 13 12.13 -10.60 3.33
N HIS A 14 13.02 -10.16 2.44
CA HIS A 14 14.26 -9.47 2.83
C HIS A 14 14.45 -8.09 2.20
N THR A 15 13.49 -7.19 2.39
CA THR A 15 13.68 -5.74 2.18
C THR A 15 13.42 -4.96 3.47
N ASN A 16 13.94 -5.45 4.60
CA ASN A 16 14.05 -4.66 5.81
C ASN A 16 15.37 -3.85 5.85
N LYS A 17 15.62 -3.07 4.79
CA LYS A 17 16.65 -2.01 4.78
C LYS A 17 15.94 -0.65 4.91
N LEU A 18 15.15 -0.50 5.96
CA LEU A 18 14.32 0.69 6.22
C LEU A 18 15.03 1.70 7.14
N SER A 19 16.36 1.83 7.06
CA SER A 19 17.11 2.78 7.91
C SER A 19 17.68 3.99 7.17
N LEU A 20 17.50 4.08 5.85
CA LEU A 20 17.96 5.22 5.02
C LEU A 20 16.87 5.77 4.09
N ALA A 21 15.62 5.32 4.24
CA ALA A 21 14.52 5.83 3.44
C ALA A 21 14.11 7.23 3.97
N PRO A 22 13.81 8.20 3.09
CA PRO A 22 13.15 9.45 3.46
C PRO A 22 12.01 9.18 4.45
N LYS A 23 11.89 10.02 5.49
CA LYS A 23 10.94 9.88 6.61
C LYS A 23 9.52 9.51 6.16
N ASP A 24 9.10 9.99 5.00
CA ASP A 24 7.80 9.73 4.40
C ASP A 24 7.57 8.26 4.01
N ILE A 25 8.59 7.58 3.47
CA ILE A 25 8.50 6.16 3.08
C ILE A 25 8.35 5.28 4.33
N ARG A 26 8.92 5.69 5.47
CA ARG A 26 8.80 4.94 6.73
C ARG A 26 7.37 4.95 7.24
N ASN A 27 6.75 6.13 7.27
CA ASN A 27 5.36 6.28 7.73
C ASN A 27 4.39 5.54 6.79
N LEU A 28 4.62 5.61 5.48
CA LEU A 28 3.81 4.87 4.50
C LEU A 28 3.95 3.35 4.67
N ALA A 29 5.16 2.85 4.93
CA ALA A 29 5.38 1.44 5.24
C ALA A 29 4.69 1.01 6.55
N GLU A 30 4.69 1.88 7.56
CA GLU A 30 4.00 1.66 8.83
C GLU A 30 2.48 1.57 8.64
N ILE A 31 1.87 2.49 7.86
CA ILE A 31 0.45 2.41 7.47
C ILE A 31 0.16 1.07 6.78
N ILE A 32 0.93 0.69 5.76
CA ILE A 32 0.70 -0.57 5.03
C ILE A 32 0.86 -1.80 5.93
N SER A 33 1.74 -1.74 6.94
CA SER A 33 1.97 -2.84 7.89
C SER A 33 0.85 -2.94 8.91
N THR A 34 0.50 -1.82 9.54
CA THR A 34 -0.58 -1.74 10.53
C THR A 34 -1.92 -2.10 9.92
N GLU A 35 -2.23 -1.63 8.70
CA GLU A 35 -3.47 -2.00 8.00
C GLU A 35 -3.52 -3.50 7.65
N LYS A 36 -2.38 -4.15 7.45
CA LYS A 36 -2.35 -5.62 7.29
C LYS A 36 -2.84 -6.31 8.56
N ASN A 37 -2.45 -5.79 9.72
CA ASN A 37 -2.83 -6.35 11.01
C ASN A 37 -4.31 -6.10 11.29
N VAL A 38 -4.81 -4.90 10.99
CA VAL A 38 -6.24 -4.56 11.06
C VAL A 38 -7.05 -5.49 10.17
N LEU A 39 -6.67 -5.66 8.90
CA LEU A 39 -7.31 -6.60 7.97
C LEU A 39 -7.35 -8.04 8.54
N SER A 40 -6.22 -8.52 9.05
CA SER A 40 -6.12 -9.88 9.59
C SER A 40 -6.99 -10.07 10.84
N ALA A 41 -7.06 -9.04 11.71
CA ALA A 41 -7.90 -9.04 12.90
C ALA A 41 -9.39 -8.96 12.53
N SER A 42 -9.75 -8.12 11.56
CA SER A 42 -11.11 -7.94 11.05
C SER A 42 -11.66 -9.23 10.43
N SER A 43 -10.87 -9.88 9.58
CA SER A 43 -11.24 -11.18 8.97
C SER A 43 -11.36 -12.29 10.01
N ARG A 44 -10.52 -12.28 11.05
CA ARG A 44 -10.66 -13.24 12.16
C ARG A 44 -11.95 -12.96 12.96
N LEU A 45 -12.23 -11.70 13.25
CA LEU A 45 -13.44 -11.28 13.98
C LEU A 45 -14.72 -11.72 13.25
N SER A 46 -14.79 -11.61 11.92
CA SER A 46 -15.95 -12.12 11.18
C SER A 46 -16.13 -13.63 11.32
N VAL A 47 -15.03 -14.40 11.28
CA VAL A 47 -15.08 -15.86 11.48
C VAL A 47 -15.54 -16.21 12.90
N ASP A 48 -15.01 -15.51 13.90
CA ASP A 48 -15.35 -15.76 15.30
C ASP A 48 -16.81 -15.36 15.60
N TYR A 49 -17.32 -14.27 15.02
CA TYR A 49 -18.74 -13.92 15.08
C TYR A 49 -19.64 -15.00 14.47
N ARG A 50 -19.25 -15.56 13.31
CA ARG A 50 -20.02 -16.63 12.68
C ARG A 50 -20.08 -17.88 13.57
N LYS A 51 -18.93 -18.31 14.09
CA LYS A 51 -18.84 -19.46 15.01
C LYS A 51 -19.66 -19.24 16.28
N ALA A 52 -19.59 -18.04 16.87
CA ALA A 52 -20.38 -17.72 18.05
C ALA A 52 -21.89 -17.76 17.77
N ALA A 53 -22.32 -17.27 16.60
CA ALA A 53 -23.71 -17.34 16.17
C ALA A 53 -24.19 -18.79 15.98
N ASP A 54 -23.40 -19.62 15.31
CA ASP A 54 -23.72 -21.02 15.08
C ASP A 54 -23.80 -21.81 16.40
N ALA A 55 -22.85 -21.59 17.31
CA ALA A 55 -22.86 -22.20 18.64
C ALA A 55 -24.06 -21.75 19.49
N LEU A 56 -24.44 -20.46 19.42
CA LEU A 56 -25.62 -19.94 20.12
C LEU A 56 -26.90 -20.59 19.62
N LYS A 57 -27.02 -20.81 18.31
CA LYS A 57 -28.14 -21.52 17.70
C LYS A 57 -28.23 -22.96 18.21
N GLU A 58 -27.13 -23.70 18.13
CA GLU A 58 -27.10 -25.11 18.54
C GLU A 58 -27.38 -25.28 20.02
N TRP A 59 -26.79 -24.44 20.87
CA TRP A 59 -27.07 -24.44 22.29
C TRP A 59 -28.56 -24.16 22.55
N GLY A 60 -29.11 -23.09 21.95
CA GLY A 60 -30.49 -22.69 22.18
C GLY A 60 -31.55 -23.72 21.75
N LEU A 61 -31.26 -24.56 20.75
CA LEU A 61 -32.17 -25.64 20.33
C LEU A 61 -32.27 -26.79 21.35
N ASN A 62 -31.28 -26.94 22.24
CA ASN A 62 -31.27 -27.96 23.28
C ASN A 62 -31.85 -27.46 24.61
N GLU A 63 -32.27 -26.20 24.66
CA GLU A 63 -32.90 -25.58 25.82
C GLU A 63 -34.44 -25.64 25.70
N GLY A 64 -35.17 -25.01 26.64
CA GLY A 64 -36.63 -24.96 26.62
C GLY A 64 -37.24 -24.30 25.37
N ASP A 65 -38.55 -24.51 25.15
CA ASP A 65 -39.29 -24.04 23.96
C ASP A 65 -39.17 -22.52 23.72
N ASP A 66 -39.02 -21.72 24.78
CA ASP A 66 -38.83 -20.27 24.70
C ASP A 66 -37.48 -19.89 24.10
N LEU A 67 -36.41 -20.51 24.58
CA LEU A 67 -35.05 -20.28 24.09
C LEU A 67 -34.84 -20.89 22.70
N ALA A 68 -35.46 -22.04 22.44
CA ALA A 68 -35.44 -22.68 21.12
C ALA A 68 -36.14 -21.84 20.04
N ASP A 69 -37.09 -20.96 20.39
CA ASP A 69 -37.70 -20.03 19.44
C ASP A 69 -36.87 -18.76 19.22
N ILE A 70 -36.30 -18.18 20.28
CA ILE A 70 -35.66 -16.85 20.24
C ILE A 70 -34.19 -16.93 19.77
N LEU A 71 -33.41 -17.87 20.30
CA LEU A 71 -31.96 -17.90 20.10
C LEU A 71 -31.55 -18.23 18.65
N PRO A 72 -32.21 -19.16 17.93
CA PRO A 72 -31.91 -19.38 16.52
C PRO A 72 -32.17 -18.14 15.65
N LYS A 73 -33.19 -17.33 15.97
CA LYS A 73 -33.47 -16.08 15.26
C LYS A 73 -32.38 -15.03 15.52
N LEU A 74 -31.95 -14.90 16.77
CA LEU A 74 -30.83 -14.03 17.12
C LEU A 74 -29.53 -14.47 16.43
N ALA A 75 -29.27 -15.77 16.37
CA ALA A 75 -28.11 -16.32 15.67
C ALA A 75 -28.09 -15.98 14.18
N ILE A 76 -29.24 -15.98 13.50
CA ILE A 76 -29.33 -15.53 12.10
C ILE A 76 -28.89 -14.06 11.96
N LEU A 77 -29.33 -13.18 12.86
CA LEU A 77 -28.95 -11.77 12.86
C LEU A 77 -27.45 -11.57 13.13
N LEU A 78 -26.88 -12.31 14.08
CA LEU A 78 -25.44 -12.31 14.34
C LEU A 78 -24.64 -12.89 13.17
N GLY A 79 -25.20 -13.86 12.43
CA GLY A 79 -24.65 -14.36 11.18
C GLY A 79 -24.57 -13.27 10.10
N HIS A 80 -25.61 -12.43 9.97
CA HIS A 80 -25.58 -11.28 9.06
C HIS A 80 -24.54 -10.23 9.47
N LEU A 81 -24.33 -10.02 10.78
CA LEU A 81 -23.25 -9.17 11.27
C LEU A 81 -21.87 -9.73 10.90
N ALA A 82 -21.67 -11.04 11.04
CA ALA A 82 -20.44 -11.70 10.62
C ALA A 82 -20.16 -11.50 9.12
N ASP A 83 -21.20 -11.66 8.28
CA ASP A 83 -21.10 -11.44 6.84
C ASP A 83 -20.79 -9.97 6.49
N ALA A 84 -21.40 -9.03 7.22
CA ALA A 84 -21.11 -7.60 7.08
C ALA A 84 -19.66 -7.25 7.48
N GLN A 85 -19.17 -7.82 8.57
CA GLN A 85 -17.79 -7.66 9.03
C GLN A 85 -16.79 -8.23 7.99
N SER A 86 -17.12 -9.36 7.37
CA SER A 86 -16.30 -9.95 6.30
C SER A 86 -16.21 -9.01 5.10
N ARG A 87 -17.33 -8.42 4.66
CA ARG A 87 -17.34 -7.44 3.56
C ARG A 87 -16.53 -6.19 3.89
N PHE A 88 -16.64 -5.69 5.13
CA PHE A 88 -15.80 -4.58 5.59
C PHE A 88 -14.30 -4.92 5.49
N SER A 89 -13.92 -6.14 5.87
CA SER A 89 -12.54 -6.62 5.71
C SER A 89 -12.08 -6.61 4.25
N ASP A 90 -12.93 -6.96 3.28
CA ASP A 90 -12.57 -6.92 1.85
C ASP A 90 -12.31 -5.49 1.35
N HIS A 91 -13.15 -4.53 1.78
CA HIS A 91 -12.93 -3.11 1.49
C HIS A 91 -11.63 -2.60 2.11
N ASP A 92 -11.31 -3.05 3.32
CA ASP A 92 -10.06 -2.70 4.01
C ASP A 92 -8.82 -3.24 3.28
N GLY A 93 -8.95 -4.43 2.68
CA GLY A 93 -7.95 -5.01 1.80
C GLY A 93 -7.67 -4.13 0.58
N THR A 94 -8.73 -3.61 -0.05
CA THR A 94 -8.63 -2.68 -1.19
C THR A 94 -8.03 -1.33 -0.77
N TYR A 95 -8.48 -0.75 0.34
CA TYR A 95 -7.90 0.46 0.94
C TYR A 95 -6.38 0.34 1.12
N ARG A 96 -5.91 -0.80 1.63
CA ARG A 96 -4.47 -1.06 1.77
C ARG A 96 -3.72 -1.15 0.42
N ILE A 97 -4.36 -1.63 -0.65
CA ILE A 97 -3.75 -1.68 -1.99
C ILE A 97 -3.49 -0.27 -2.52
N HIS A 98 -4.36 0.70 -2.24
CA HIS A 98 -4.15 2.11 -2.60
C HIS A 98 -2.86 2.69 -1.97
N PHE A 99 -2.56 2.40 -0.70
CA PHE A 99 -1.27 2.84 -0.11
C PHE A 99 -0.06 2.11 -0.70
N LYS A 100 -0.21 0.85 -1.09
CA LYS A 100 0.87 0.13 -1.79
C LYS A 100 1.16 0.75 -3.15
N SER A 101 0.15 1.16 -3.91
CA SER A 101 0.36 1.80 -5.22
C SER A 101 1.06 3.14 -5.08
N ILE A 102 0.70 3.94 -4.06
CA ILE A 102 1.43 5.17 -3.70
C ILE A 102 2.90 4.85 -3.41
N ARG A 103 3.18 3.83 -2.57
CA ARG A 103 4.57 3.48 -2.21
C ARG A 103 5.38 3.05 -3.43
N MET A 104 4.80 2.22 -4.29
CA MET A 104 5.46 1.80 -5.52
C MET A 104 5.84 2.98 -6.42
N ARG A 105 4.98 4.00 -6.51
CA ARG A 105 5.25 5.19 -7.32
C ARG A 105 6.28 6.12 -6.68
N GLU A 106 6.28 6.24 -5.35
CA GLU A 106 7.34 6.94 -4.61
C GLU A 106 8.71 6.27 -4.77
N GLU A 107 8.76 4.95 -4.68
CA GLU A 107 9.98 4.15 -4.90
C GLU A 107 10.51 4.34 -6.33
N ALA A 108 9.62 4.37 -7.34
CA ALA A 108 10.00 4.64 -8.72
C ALA A 108 10.59 6.05 -8.90
N LEU A 109 9.99 7.07 -8.29
CA LEU A 109 10.53 8.44 -8.31
C LEU A 109 11.89 8.52 -7.60
N ALA A 110 12.05 7.85 -6.47
CA ALA A 110 13.32 7.80 -5.76
C ALA A 110 14.42 7.15 -6.62
N ALA A 111 14.09 6.10 -7.39
CA ALA A 111 15.01 5.48 -8.33
C ALA A 111 15.41 6.44 -9.47
N LEU A 112 14.47 7.21 -10.02
CA LEU A 112 14.76 8.24 -11.03
C LEU A 112 15.71 9.32 -10.48
N LYS A 113 15.45 9.82 -9.26
CA LYS A 113 16.33 10.81 -8.59
C LYS A 113 17.76 10.28 -8.40
N LYS A 114 17.89 9.01 -7.99
CA LYS A 114 19.19 8.36 -7.85
C LYS A 114 19.91 8.18 -9.20
N SER A 115 19.16 7.89 -10.27
CA SER A 115 19.72 7.84 -11.64
C SER A 115 20.28 9.20 -12.05
N ARG A 116 19.50 10.27 -11.84
CA ARG A 116 19.95 11.66 -12.07
C ARG A 116 21.24 11.99 -11.31
N GLU A 117 21.31 11.67 -10.01
CA GLU A 117 22.52 11.89 -9.21
C GLU A 117 23.74 11.11 -9.74
N THR A 118 23.51 9.90 -10.25
CA THR A 118 24.58 9.09 -10.85
C THR A 118 25.10 9.71 -12.14
N ILE A 119 24.22 10.22 -13.02
CA ILE A 119 24.61 10.94 -14.24
C ILE A 119 25.32 12.24 -13.90
N GLN A 120 24.85 12.99 -12.89
CA GLN A 120 25.51 14.21 -12.43
C GLN A 120 26.94 13.94 -11.94
N ALA A 121 27.14 12.85 -11.19
CA ALA A 121 28.47 12.44 -10.74
C ALA A 121 29.38 12.03 -11.92
N LYS A 122 28.83 11.35 -12.94
CA LYS A 122 29.57 11.03 -14.18
C LYS A 122 29.99 12.29 -14.92
N ILE A 123 29.12 13.29 -15.07
CA ILE A 123 29.43 14.58 -15.71
C ILE A 123 30.58 15.26 -14.96
N THR A 124 30.49 15.37 -13.64
CA THR A 124 31.54 15.99 -12.81
C THR A 124 32.90 15.28 -12.98
N ALA A 125 32.89 13.95 -13.07
CA ALA A 125 34.11 13.17 -13.31
C ALA A 125 34.68 13.36 -14.72
N LEU A 126 33.82 13.48 -15.74
CA LEU A 126 34.22 13.76 -17.12
C LEU A 126 34.78 15.18 -17.26
N GLU A 127 34.16 16.18 -16.63
CA GLU A 127 34.64 17.56 -16.61
C GLU A 127 36.01 17.68 -15.94
N LYS A 128 36.25 16.94 -14.85
CA LYS A 128 37.57 16.89 -14.22
C LYS A 128 38.63 16.28 -15.15
N LYS A 129 38.27 15.24 -15.92
CA LYS A 129 39.17 14.63 -16.91
C LYS A 129 39.46 15.57 -18.07
N ASP A 130 38.44 16.26 -18.57
CA ASP A 130 38.57 17.28 -19.61
C ASP A 130 39.59 18.35 -19.20
N LEU A 131 39.40 18.96 -18.02
CA LEU A 131 40.32 19.96 -17.44
C LEU A 131 41.76 19.45 -17.27
N GLN A 132 41.96 18.15 -17.00
CA GLN A 132 43.30 17.56 -16.90
C GLN A 132 43.97 17.43 -18.28
N ILE A 133 43.21 17.01 -19.30
CA ILE A 133 43.75 16.83 -20.64
C ILE A 133 44.11 18.20 -21.24
N THR A 134 43.24 19.21 -21.10
CA THR A 134 43.50 20.58 -21.58
C THR A 134 44.74 21.21 -20.94
N LYS A 135 45.05 20.87 -19.67
CA LYS A 135 46.26 21.36 -18.97
C LYS A 135 47.54 20.64 -19.38
N MET A 136 47.46 19.39 -19.83
CA MET A 136 48.65 18.55 -20.08
C MET A 136 49.09 18.48 -21.56
N SER A 137 48.22 18.75 -22.54
CA SER A 137 48.63 18.89 -23.95
C SER A 137 47.50 19.46 -24.81
N SER A 138 47.80 20.45 -25.67
CA SER A 138 46.83 21.01 -26.63
C SER A 138 46.61 20.14 -27.88
N GLU A 139 47.38 19.06 -28.05
CA GLU A 139 47.34 18.18 -29.24
C GLU A 139 47.00 16.73 -28.86
N ASN A 140 45.88 16.51 -28.17
CA ASN A 140 45.41 15.15 -27.88
C ASN A 140 44.24 14.73 -28.78
N LYS A 141 44.41 13.63 -29.52
CA LYS A 141 43.40 13.03 -30.41
C LYS A 141 42.14 12.53 -29.69
N ASP A 142 42.20 12.38 -28.36
CA ASP A 142 41.10 11.88 -27.52
C ASP A 142 40.12 12.98 -27.07
N LEU A 143 40.46 14.26 -27.24
CA LEU A 143 39.65 15.40 -26.82
C LEU A 143 38.26 15.42 -27.49
N PRO A 144 38.12 15.24 -28.82
CA PRO A 144 36.81 15.26 -29.49
C PRO A 144 35.87 14.16 -28.98
N ALA A 145 36.39 12.96 -28.71
CA ALA A 145 35.61 11.84 -28.21
C ALA A 145 35.12 12.07 -26.77
N LEU A 146 35.92 12.74 -25.94
CA LEU A 146 35.53 13.10 -24.58
C LEU A 146 34.45 14.20 -24.58
N THR A 147 34.59 15.21 -25.43
CA THR A 147 33.58 16.26 -25.62
C THR A 147 32.23 15.68 -26.07
N THR A 148 32.22 14.74 -27.01
CA THR A 148 30.98 14.07 -27.45
C THR A 148 30.30 13.32 -26.29
N ARG A 149 31.06 12.53 -25.51
CA ARG A 149 30.52 11.81 -24.34
C ARG A 149 29.97 12.75 -23.26
N LEU A 150 30.61 13.90 -23.08
CA LEU A 150 30.18 14.91 -22.13
C LEU A 150 28.85 15.54 -22.60
N GLN A 151 28.73 15.84 -23.89
CA GLN A 151 27.50 16.35 -24.49
C GLN A 151 26.35 15.33 -24.40
N GLU A 152 26.61 14.04 -24.64
CA GLU A 152 25.65 12.96 -24.46
C GLU A 152 25.19 12.83 -22.99
N ALA A 153 26.13 12.86 -22.04
CA ALA A 153 25.79 12.79 -20.62
C ALA A 153 24.95 14.00 -20.15
N ARG A 154 25.24 15.20 -20.68
CA ARG A 154 24.45 16.41 -20.40
C ARG A 154 23.05 16.35 -21.00
N SER A 155 22.91 15.84 -22.22
CA SER A 155 21.59 15.68 -22.83
C SER A 155 20.74 14.65 -22.07
N GLU A 156 21.36 13.55 -21.62
CA GLU A 156 20.73 12.55 -20.75
C GLU A 156 20.29 13.16 -19.41
N LEU A 157 21.13 13.99 -18.79
CA LEU A 157 20.79 14.67 -17.54
C LEU A 157 19.56 15.56 -17.69
N ILE A 158 19.50 16.39 -18.73
CA ILE A 158 18.36 17.28 -18.99
C ILE A 158 17.08 16.46 -19.20
N SER A 159 17.17 15.34 -19.93
CA SER A 159 16.05 14.41 -20.12
C SER A 159 15.57 13.80 -18.79
N LEU A 160 16.50 13.39 -17.93
CA LEU A 160 16.19 12.85 -16.59
C LEU A 160 15.60 13.91 -15.66
N GLU A 161 16.10 15.13 -15.68
CA GLU A 161 15.57 16.25 -14.88
C GLU A 161 14.12 16.57 -15.26
N ASN A 162 13.84 16.65 -16.57
CA ASN A 162 12.48 16.83 -17.07
C ASN A 162 11.56 15.67 -16.64
N SER A 163 12.06 14.43 -16.72
CA SER A 163 11.30 13.24 -16.32
C SER A 163 10.99 13.24 -14.81
N VAL A 164 11.95 13.64 -13.97
CA VAL A 164 11.75 13.80 -12.52
C VAL A 164 10.72 14.88 -12.23
N ALA A 165 10.82 16.06 -12.86
CA ALA A 165 9.88 17.15 -12.64
C ALA A 165 8.44 16.76 -13.02
N ILE A 166 8.25 16.07 -14.14
CA ILE A 166 6.95 15.58 -14.59
C ILE A 166 6.38 14.55 -13.60
N GLU A 167 7.19 13.58 -13.18
CA GLU A 167 6.72 12.55 -12.24
C GLU A 167 6.47 13.11 -10.83
N GLU A 168 7.22 14.12 -10.38
CA GLU A 168 6.94 14.83 -9.12
C GLU A 168 5.58 15.52 -9.15
N ALA A 169 5.28 16.25 -10.23
CA ALA A 169 3.99 16.92 -10.41
C ALA A 169 2.84 15.88 -10.40
N ARG A 170 2.98 14.81 -11.18
CA ARG A 170 1.97 13.73 -11.27
C ARG A 170 1.78 12.98 -9.95
N LEU A 171 2.86 12.77 -9.20
CA LEU A 171 2.82 12.03 -7.94
C LEU A 171 1.94 12.74 -6.89
N SER A 172 1.99 14.08 -6.84
CA SER A 172 1.16 14.85 -5.92
C SER A 172 -0.33 14.62 -6.17
N ASP A 173 -0.76 14.73 -7.43
CA ASP A 173 -2.17 14.56 -7.80
C ASP A 173 -2.61 13.11 -7.61
N PHE A 174 -1.77 12.17 -8.04
CA PHE A 174 -2.01 10.74 -7.84
C PHE A 174 -2.21 10.36 -6.37
N LYS A 175 -1.40 10.91 -5.46
CA LYS A 175 -1.56 10.70 -4.02
C LYS A 175 -2.92 11.20 -3.52
N ARG A 176 -3.32 12.42 -3.92
CA ARG A 176 -4.59 13.02 -3.48
C ARG A 176 -5.79 12.22 -3.98
N GLU A 177 -5.76 11.79 -5.23
CA GLU A 177 -6.80 10.96 -5.83
C GLU A 177 -6.89 9.59 -5.18
N THR A 178 -5.76 8.89 -5.10
CA THR A 178 -5.67 7.53 -4.54
C THR A 178 -6.08 7.48 -3.06
N VAL A 179 -5.67 8.49 -2.27
CA VAL A 179 -6.08 8.59 -0.85
C VAL A 179 -7.57 8.90 -0.73
N ARG A 180 -8.12 9.77 -1.58
CA ARG A 180 -9.56 10.09 -1.57
C ARG A 180 -10.40 8.86 -1.89
N GLU A 181 -10.03 8.12 -2.92
CA GLU A 181 -10.72 6.88 -3.31
C GLU A 181 -10.63 5.82 -2.20
N GLY A 182 -9.42 5.59 -1.68
CA GLY A 182 -9.21 4.64 -0.60
C GLY A 182 -10.04 4.99 0.65
N LEU A 183 -9.98 6.24 1.10
CA LEU A 183 -10.76 6.69 2.27
C LEU A 183 -12.26 6.61 2.00
N GLY A 184 -12.72 6.92 0.79
CA GLY A 184 -14.12 6.76 0.39
C GLY A 184 -14.59 5.31 0.56
N LEU A 185 -13.80 4.33 0.11
CA LEU A 185 -14.10 2.91 0.27
C LEU A 185 -14.15 2.51 1.76
N ARG A 186 -13.14 2.89 2.54
CA ARG A 186 -13.07 2.49 3.96
C ARG A 186 -14.20 3.12 4.78
N LEU A 187 -14.43 4.42 4.63
CA LEU A 187 -15.45 5.14 5.40
C LEU A 187 -16.87 4.71 4.97
N GLY A 188 -17.09 4.50 3.67
CA GLY A 188 -18.36 3.96 3.18
C GLY A 188 -18.66 2.57 3.73
N ALA A 189 -17.66 1.67 3.71
CA ALA A 189 -17.81 0.33 4.29
C ALA A 189 -18.01 0.37 5.82
N MET A 190 -17.35 1.31 6.51
CA MET A 190 -17.53 1.51 7.95
C MET A 190 -18.95 1.99 8.29
N LEU A 191 -19.51 2.88 7.49
CA LEU A 191 -20.89 3.35 7.63
C LEU A 191 -21.88 2.20 7.41
N GLU A 192 -21.74 1.44 6.33
CA GLU A 192 -22.60 0.28 6.03
C GLU A 192 -22.57 -0.74 7.18
N LEU A 193 -21.37 -1.04 7.71
CA LEU A 193 -21.22 -1.94 8.84
C LEU A 193 -21.90 -1.39 10.10
N ALA A 194 -21.74 -0.09 10.40
CA ALA A 194 -22.36 0.56 11.55
C ALA A 194 -23.89 0.55 11.48
N GLU A 195 -24.46 0.80 10.30
CA GLU A 195 -25.91 0.74 10.08
C GLU A 195 -26.44 -0.68 10.30
N LYS A 196 -25.75 -1.70 9.77
CA LYS A 196 -26.11 -3.11 9.97
C LYS A 196 -26.00 -3.53 11.44
N MET A 197 -24.92 -3.12 12.12
CA MET A 197 -24.76 -3.33 13.56
C MET A 197 -25.91 -2.71 14.35
N THR A 198 -26.32 -1.50 13.97
CA THR A 198 -27.46 -0.81 14.58
C THR A 198 -28.73 -1.63 14.40
N ILE A 199 -29.06 -2.05 13.17
CA ILE A 199 -30.26 -2.86 12.91
C ILE A 199 -30.28 -4.16 13.73
N VAL A 200 -29.15 -4.88 13.80
CA VAL A 200 -29.02 -6.10 14.61
C VAL A 200 -29.23 -5.81 16.09
N ALA A 201 -28.65 -4.73 16.62
CA ALA A 201 -28.80 -4.34 18.02
C ALA A 201 -30.24 -3.91 18.36
N TRP A 202 -30.94 -3.29 17.41
CA TRP A 202 -32.32 -2.83 17.58
C TRP A 202 -33.35 -3.96 17.69
N TRP A 203 -33.05 -5.17 17.23
CA TRP A 203 -33.98 -6.30 17.26
C TRP A 203 -34.56 -6.61 18.65
N ARG A 204 -33.78 -6.37 19.72
CA ARG A 204 -34.23 -6.59 21.11
C ARG A 204 -35.05 -5.43 21.69
N ARG A 205 -34.96 -4.22 21.12
CA ARG A 205 -35.61 -3.04 21.72
C ARG A 205 -37.12 -3.12 21.46
N PRO A 206 -37.98 -3.01 22.50
CA PRO A 206 -39.40 -2.83 22.27
C PRO A 206 -39.60 -1.58 21.39
N ARG A 207 -40.48 -1.68 20.40
CA ARG A 207 -40.70 -0.62 19.41
C ARG A 207 -41.43 0.62 19.96
N ASP A 208 -41.72 0.64 21.25
CA ASP A 208 -42.51 1.69 21.91
C ASP A 208 -41.75 2.23 23.14
N ALA A 209 -41.15 3.42 22.97
CA ALA A 209 -40.90 4.43 23.99
C ALA A 209 -40.59 5.77 23.31
#